data_AF-A0A7S4HSV3-F1
#
_entry.id   AF-A0A7S4HSV3-F1
#
_cell.length_a   1.000
_cell.length_b   1.000
_cell.length_c   1.000
_cell.angle_alpha   90.00
_cell.angle_beta   90.00
_cell.angle_gamma   90.00
#
_symmetry.space_group_name_H-M   'P 1'
#
loop_
_entity.id
_entity.type
_entity.pdbx_description
1 polymer ?
#
loop_
_entity_poly.entity_id
_entity_poly.type
_entity_poly.pdbx_seq_one_letter_code
_entity_poly.pdbx_strand_id
1 'polypeptide(L)'
;MVAVGHRRNTASALLTSLLLLAAAPQSVLAARKVKRVKAGTTYKTHDAVHIVVNKVGPFNNPTETYRYYSLPFCHAHHDVEEDEDQADLPKADDHREGAVRHRQRLGESIVGDRRETSPYEITFKDNIEWRMLCKVTLDEDQIDKFKNAIHNSYFFEMFVEDLPMWGYIGDFENEDLVMGEVEGSKTYLFPHLHFKLGYNDGNMVSASVTTDAERKVDITNSKKATEVQFSYSVEWVWEKDLPWKARMTRYADSRFLPSTFEIHWLSIINSFVLVLLLTAFLTIILMRVLKNDFSRYMELDEETLEEEEVCIAFFLAFFEIHHVSYDTLTF
;
A
#
# COMPACT_ATOMS: atom_id res chain seq x y z
N MET A 1 -77.85 7.65 -55.98
CA MET A 1 -77.65 7.35 -57.41
C MET A 1 -76.19 6.94 -57.61
N VAL A 2 -75.97 5.66 -58.01
CA VAL A 2 -74.94 5.08 -58.93
C VAL A 2 -73.67 5.93 -59.19
N ALA A 3 -72.41 5.49 -59.18
CA ALA A 3 -71.69 4.22 -59.39
C ALA A 3 -70.25 4.35 -58.78
N VAL A 4 -69.61 3.32 -58.21
CA VAL A 4 -68.76 2.26 -58.82
C VAL A 4 -67.51 2.75 -59.60
N GLY A 5 -66.32 2.27 -59.21
CA GLY A 5 -65.18 1.98 -60.11
C GLY A 5 -63.81 2.55 -59.66
N HIS A 6 -62.95 1.81 -58.96
CA HIS A 6 -61.92 0.84 -59.41
C HIS A 6 -60.51 1.40 -59.78
N ARG A 7 -59.52 0.97 -58.98
CA ARG A 7 -58.13 0.52 -59.26
C ARG A 7 -57.03 1.48 -59.80
N ARG A 8 -55.99 1.62 -58.94
CA ARG A 8 -54.55 1.27 -59.09
C ARG A 8 -53.75 1.81 -60.30
N ASN A 9 -52.67 2.57 -60.02
CA ASN A 9 -51.25 2.13 -59.97
C ASN A 9 -50.21 3.19 -60.45
N THR A 10 -49.17 3.36 -59.62
CA THR A 10 -47.72 3.47 -59.92
C THR A 10 -47.08 4.65 -60.68
N ALA A 11 -46.24 5.37 -59.93
CA ALA A 11 -44.76 5.49 -60.07
C ALA A 11 -44.08 6.68 -60.79
N SER A 12 -42.95 7.07 -60.15
CA SER A 12 -41.80 7.91 -60.56
C SER A 12 -41.98 9.43 -60.62
N ALA A 13 -41.01 10.30 -60.27
CA ALA A 13 -39.71 10.21 -59.60
C ALA A 13 -39.12 11.65 -59.48
N LEU A 14 -38.01 11.80 -58.73
CA LEU A 14 -36.99 12.87 -58.72
C LEU A 14 -37.20 14.01 -57.69
N LEU A 15 -36.54 13.97 -56.51
CA LEU A 15 -35.15 14.40 -56.18
C LEU A 15 -34.93 15.92 -56.22
N THR A 16 -34.80 16.57 -55.04
CA THR A 16 -33.59 17.29 -54.57
C THR A 16 -33.85 18.12 -53.29
N SER A 17 -33.05 17.87 -52.24
CA SER A 17 -32.41 18.83 -51.27
C SER A 17 -33.29 19.81 -50.45
N LEU A 18 -33.07 20.13 -49.16
CA LEU A 18 -31.94 19.93 -48.25
C LEU A 18 -32.38 20.28 -46.80
N LEU A 19 -31.98 19.44 -45.85
CA LEU A 19 -31.66 19.66 -44.41
C LEU A 19 -32.33 20.77 -43.58
N LEU A 20 -33.09 20.34 -42.56
CA LEU A 20 -33.10 20.92 -41.20
C LEU A 20 -33.64 19.86 -40.21
N LEU A 21 -32.86 18.81 -39.93
CA LEU A 21 -33.02 18.05 -38.69
C LEU A 21 -32.13 18.71 -37.62
N ALA A 22 -32.79 19.27 -36.62
CA ALA A 22 -32.15 19.69 -35.38
C ALA A 22 -31.50 18.45 -34.73
N ALA A 23 -30.19 18.31 -34.89
CA ALA A 23 -29.38 17.44 -34.06
C ALA A 23 -29.35 18.06 -32.66
N ALA A 24 -30.20 17.58 -31.76
CA ALA A 24 -29.97 17.74 -30.33
C ALA A 24 -28.60 17.12 -30.02
N PRO A 25 -27.71 17.80 -29.28
CA PRO A 25 -26.49 17.17 -28.83
C PRO A 25 -26.91 16.13 -27.79
N GLN A 26 -26.98 14.86 -28.20
CA GLN A 26 -26.91 13.76 -27.26
C GLN A 26 -25.57 13.90 -26.57
N SER A 27 -25.58 14.46 -25.37
CA SER A 27 -24.47 14.42 -24.44
C SER A 27 -24.21 12.95 -24.13
N VAL A 28 -23.37 12.33 -24.96
CA VAL A 28 -22.71 11.07 -24.65
C VAL A 28 -22.02 11.30 -23.31
N LEU A 29 -22.62 10.78 -22.24
CA LEU A 29 -21.99 10.74 -20.92
C LEU A 29 -20.82 9.79 -21.07
N ALA A 30 -19.65 10.35 -21.41
CA ALA A 30 -18.43 9.58 -21.50
C ALA A 30 -18.24 8.87 -20.16
N ALA A 31 -18.07 7.54 -20.19
CA ALA A 31 -17.63 6.74 -19.07
C ALA A 31 -16.54 7.52 -18.33
N ARG A 32 -16.83 7.90 -17.09
CA ARG A 32 -15.95 8.76 -16.30
C ARG A 32 -14.80 7.88 -15.84
N LYS A 33 -13.81 7.68 -16.72
CA LYS A 33 -12.53 7.04 -16.40
C LYS A 33 -12.12 7.50 -15.01
N VAL A 34 -11.87 6.57 -14.09
CA VAL A 34 -11.35 6.87 -12.75
C VAL A 34 -10.09 7.72 -12.91
N LYS A 35 -10.27 9.05 -12.79
CA LYS A 35 -9.18 10.01 -12.86
C LYS A 35 -8.54 9.99 -11.49
N ARG A 36 -7.26 9.62 -11.43
CA ARG A 36 -6.44 9.81 -10.23
C ARG A 36 -6.62 11.24 -9.75
N VAL A 37 -7.27 11.40 -8.60
CA VAL A 37 -7.46 12.70 -7.98
C VAL A 37 -6.08 13.18 -7.54
N LYS A 38 -5.67 14.36 -8.01
CA LYS A 38 -4.39 14.95 -7.61
C LYS A 38 -4.49 15.34 -6.14
N ALA A 39 -3.49 15.01 -5.33
CA ALA A 39 -3.40 15.49 -3.96
C ALA A 39 -3.67 17.01 -3.86
N GLY A 40 -4.53 17.40 -2.92
CA GLY A 40 -4.89 18.81 -2.70
C GLY A 40 -6.13 19.26 -3.46
N THR A 41 -7.02 18.33 -3.84
CA THR A 41 -8.37 18.73 -4.23
C THR A 41 -9.21 19.04 -3.00
N THR A 42 -9.92 20.17 -3.06
CA THR A 42 -10.94 20.49 -2.07
C THR A 42 -12.24 19.80 -2.47
N TYR A 43 -12.72 18.92 -1.59
CA TYR A 43 -13.94 18.16 -1.77
C TYR A 43 -15.15 18.97 -1.35
N LYS A 44 -16.22 18.86 -2.13
CA LYS A 44 -17.56 19.25 -1.72
C LYS A 44 -18.22 18.09 -0.99
N THR A 45 -19.19 18.41 -0.15
CA THR A 45 -20.04 17.40 0.48
C THR A 45 -20.63 16.47 -0.59
N HIS A 46 -20.59 15.16 -0.34
CA HIS A 46 -21.03 14.10 -1.24
C HIS A 46 -20.17 13.88 -2.49
N ASP A 47 -19.00 14.52 -2.61
CA ASP A 47 -18.06 14.19 -3.69
C ASP A 47 -17.54 12.75 -3.51
N ALA A 48 -17.39 12.03 -4.62
CA ALA A 48 -16.88 10.66 -4.61
C ALA A 48 -15.40 10.63 -4.19
N VAL A 49 -15.09 9.77 -3.21
CA VAL A 49 -13.75 9.50 -2.70
C VAL A 49 -13.39 8.07 -3.05
N HIS A 50 -12.28 7.90 -3.78
CA HIS A 50 -11.82 6.60 -4.22
C HIS A 50 -10.70 6.08 -3.32
N ILE A 51 -10.85 4.87 -2.81
CA ILE A 51 -9.76 4.12 -2.16
C ILE A 51 -8.98 3.36 -3.24
N VAL A 52 -7.66 3.40 -3.15
CA VAL A 52 -6.75 2.68 -4.03
C VAL A 52 -5.99 1.65 -3.21
N VAL A 53 -6.08 0.38 -3.58
CA VAL A 53 -5.31 -0.69 -2.91
C VAL A 53 -3.92 -0.81 -3.53
N ASN A 54 -2.91 -1.17 -2.74
CA ASN A 54 -1.54 -1.26 -3.23
C ASN A 54 -0.97 -2.67 -3.12
N LYS A 55 -0.68 -3.11 -1.90
CA LYS A 55 0.11 -4.33 -1.68
C LYS A 55 -0.28 -5.03 -0.38
N VAL A 56 0.09 -6.29 -0.30
CA VAL A 56 0.07 -7.10 0.92
C VAL A 56 1.44 -7.72 1.11
N GLY A 57 1.85 -7.95 2.35
CA GLY A 57 3.13 -8.59 2.64
C GLY A 57 3.30 -8.91 4.12
N PRO A 58 4.25 -9.80 4.46
CA PRO A 58 4.56 -10.14 5.84
C PRO A 58 5.14 -8.95 6.58
N PHE A 59 4.67 -8.71 7.80
CA PHE A 59 5.21 -7.65 8.66
C PHE A 59 6.71 -7.84 8.96
N ASN A 60 7.13 -9.09 9.16
CA ASN A 60 8.51 -9.45 9.50
C ASN A 60 9.49 -9.36 8.33
N ASN A 61 8.99 -9.25 7.09
CA ASN A 61 9.83 -9.08 5.90
C ASN A 61 9.23 -8.04 4.93
N PRO A 62 9.43 -6.73 5.19
CA PRO A 62 8.85 -5.66 4.39
C PRO A 62 9.32 -5.62 2.91
N THR A 63 10.39 -6.35 2.57
CA THR A 63 10.89 -6.43 1.18
C THR A 63 10.02 -7.33 0.31
N GLU A 64 9.32 -8.28 0.92
CA GLU A 64 8.42 -9.20 0.24
C GLU A 64 7.04 -8.54 0.11
N THR A 65 6.66 -8.20 -1.12
CA THR A 65 5.38 -7.53 -1.38
C THR A 65 4.65 -8.15 -2.55
N TYR A 66 3.40 -8.50 -2.32
CA TYR A 66 2.46 -9.02 -3.30
C TYR A 66 1.36 -8.00 -3.59
N ARG A 67 0.59 -8.24 -4.65
CA ARG A 67 -0.56 -7.38 -4.98
C ARG A 67 -1.66 -7.59 -3.95
N TYR A 68 -2.42 -6.54 -3.63
CA TYR A 68 -3.56 -6.68 -2.72
C TYR A 68 -4.48 -7.85 -3.10
N TYR A 69 -4.81 -7.94 -4.39
CA TYR A 69 -5.66 -8.99 -4.95
C TYR A 69 -4.96 -10.33 -5.23
N SER A 70 -3.74 -10.57 -4.74
CA SER A 70 -3.19 -11.93 -4.73
C SER A 70 -3.92 -12.81 -3.72
N LEU A 71 -4.51 -12.19 -2.70
CA LEU A 71 -5.41 -12.84 -1.76
C LEU A 71 -6.85 -12.72 -2.26
N PRO A 72 -7.73 -13.70 -1.94
CA PRO A 72 -9.09 -13.78 -2.48
C PRO A 72 -10.05 -12.79 -1.80
N PHE A 73 -9.75 -11.49 -1.92
CA PHE A 73 -10.63 -10.39 -1.55
C PHE A 73 -11.64 -10.07 -2.67
N CYS A 74 -12.65 -9.26 -2.37
CA CYS A 74 -13.64 -8.79 -3.35
C CYS A 74 -12.98 -7.97 -4.48
N HIS A 75 -13.06 -8.47 -5.71
CA HIS A 75 -12.60 -7.75 -6.90
C HIS A 75 -13.64 -6.82 -7.53
N ALA A 76 -14.91 -7.21 -7.42
CA ALA A 76 -16.04 -6.48 -7.97
C ALA A 76 -17.02 -6.13 -6.84
N HIS A 77 -17.83 -5.11 -7.09
CA HIS A 77 -19.00 -4.85 -6.26
C HIS A 77 -19.97 -6.01 -6.38
N HIS A 78 -20.62 -6.38 -5.26
CA HIS A 78 -21.82 -7.20 -5.35
C HIS A 78 -22.94 -6.33 -5.89
N ASP A 79 -23.18 -6.42 -7.20
CA ASP A 79 -24.44 -5.99 -7.75
C ASP A 79 -25.53 -6.80 -7.03
N VAL A 80 -26.52 -6.12 -6.48
CA VAL A 80 -27.75 -6.78 -6.06
C VAL A 80 -28.40 -7.29 -7.36
N GLU A 81 -27.98 -8.47 -7.81
CA GLU A 81 -28.72 -9.20 -8.83
C GLU A 81 -30.02 -9.66 -8.17
N GLU A 82 -31.08 -8.91 -8.49
CA GLU A 82 -32.29 -9.45 -9.08
C GLU A 82 -32.85 -10.67 -8.33
N ASP A 83 -33.75 -10.41 -7.37
CA ASP A 83 -34.84 -11.35 -7.08
C ASP A 83 -35.44 -11.79 -8.43
N GLU A 84 -35.40 -13.09 -8.72
CA GLU A 84 -35.65 -13.73 -10.03
C GLU A 84 -37.08 -13.55 -10.62
N ASP A 85 -37.90 -12.61 -10.15
CA ASP A 85 -39.30 -12.51 -10.53
C ASP A 85 -39.73 -11.11 -11.03
N GLN A 86 -39.07 -10.54 -12.06
CA GLN A 86 -39.77 -9.58 -12.93
C GLN A 86 -39.08 -9.39 -14.30
N ALA A 87 -39.72 -9.92 -15.34
CA ALA A 87 -39.35 -9.72 -16.74
C ALA A 87 -39.51 -8.25 -17.21
N ASP A 88 -38.64 -7.88 -18.16
CA ASP A 88 -38.75 -6.78 -19.13
C ASP A 88 -38.55 -5.32 -18.64
N LEU A 89 -37.32 -4.98 -18.23
CA LEU A 89 -36.81 -3.60 -18.28
C LEU A 89 -35.39 -3.58 -18.89
N PRO A 90 -35.06 -2.61 -19.77
CA PRO A 90 -33.73 -2.53 -20.38
C PRO A 90 -32.69 -2.16 -19.32
N LYS A 91 -31.69 -3.03 -19.10
CA LYS A 91 -30.55 -2.79 -18.22
C LYS A 91 -29.82 -1.53 -18.70
N ALA A 92 -29.89 -0.45 -17.92
CA ALA A 92 -29.08 0.73 -18.15
C ALA A 92 -27.61 0.36 -17.87
N ASP A 93 -26.71 0.71 -18.80
CA ASP A 93 -25.25 0.58 -18.65
C ASP A 93 -24.74 1.45 -17.48
N ASP A 94 -24.94 1.02 -16.24
CA ASP A 94 -24.23 1.50 -15.06
C ASP A 94 -23.01 0.60 -14.87
N HIS A 95 -21.99 0.76 -15.71
CA HIS A 95 -20.72 0.06 -15.54
C HIS A 95 -20.00 0.60 -14.30
N ARG A 96 -20.32 0.06 -13.13
CA ARG A 96 -19.58 0.27 -11.89
C ARG A 96 -18.23 -0.43 -12.03
N GLU A 97 -17.20 0.35 -12.36
CA GLU A 97 -15.85 -0.15 -12.61
C GLU A 97 -15.31 -0.86 -11.34
N GLY A 98 -15.16 -2.18 -11.40
CA GLY A 98 -14.50 -2.97 -10.36
C GLY A 98 -13.00 -2.69 -10.24
N ALA A 99 -12.23 -3.61 -9.68
CA ALA A 99 -10.78 -3.47 -9.58
C ALA A 99 -10.10 -3.39 -10.97
N VAL A 100 -9.70 -2.18 -11.37
CA VAL A 100 -9.00 -1.85 -12.61
C VAL A 100 -7.55 -1.52 -12.29
N ARG A 101 -6.64 -2.10 -13.08
CA ARG A 101 -5.20 -1.86 -12.96
C ARG A 101 -4.83 -0.48 -13.47
N HIS A 102 -4.07 0.27 -12.67
CA HIS A 102 -3.46 1.51 -13.14
C HIS A 102 -2.15 1.26 -13.88
N ARG A 103 -1.89 2.04 -14.93
CA ARG A 103 -0.61 2.03 -15.63
C ARG A 103 0.46 2.64 -14.71
N GLN A 104 1.40 1.81 -14.25
CA GLN A 104 2.49 2.21 -13.36
C GLN A 104 3.47 3.17 -14.05
N ARG A 105 3.96 4.16 -13.30
CA ARG A 105 5.10 5.02 -13.69
C ARG A 105 6.42 4.38 -13.31
N LEU A 106 7.52 4.79 -13.94
CA LEU A 106 8.86 4.24 -13.67
C LEU A 106 9.24 4.33 -12.18
N GLY A 107 8.96 5.46 -11.53
CA GLY A 107 9.21 5.61 -10.09
C GLY A 107 8.36 4.68 -9.22
N GLU A 108 7.11 4.42 -9.60
CA GLU A 108 6.22 3.49 -8.89
C GLU A 108 6.68 2.03 -9.07
N SER A 109 7.18 1.69 -10.26
CA SER A 109 7.76 0.37 -10.53
C SER A 109 9.03 0.10 -9.72
N ILE A 110 9.86 1.13 -9.47
CA ILE A 110 11.09 0.99 -8.68
C ILE A 110 10.77 0.88 -7.18
N VAL A 111 9.75 1.60 -6.71
CA VAL A 111 9.26 1.51 -5.31
C VAL A 111 8.51 0.19 -5.06
N GLY A 112 8.05 -0.49 -6.13
CA GLY A 112 7.23 -1.69 -6.02
C GLY A 112 5.75 -1.41 -5.75
N ASP A 113 5.30 -0.18 -6.02
CA ASP A 113 3.89 0.22 -5.91
C ASP A 113 3.06 -0.46 -7.00
N ARG A 114 2.02 -1.19 -6.57
CA ARG A 114 1.09 -1.96 -7.42
C ARG A 114 -0.35 -1.50 -7.20
N ARG A 115 -0.58 -0.21 -7.44
CA ARG A 115 -1.86 0.46 -7.20
C ARG A 115 -2.96 -0.05 -8.15
N GLU A 116 -4.05 -0.55 -7.58
CA GLU A 116 -5.26 -1.00 -8.28
C GLU A 116 -6.49 -0.31 -7.66
N THR A 117 -7.53 -0.04 -8.44
CA THR A 117 -8.77 0.55 -7.88
C THR A 117 -9.45 -0.47 -6.98
N SER A 118 -10.14 0.03 -5.96
CA SER A 118 -10.92 -0.81 -5.05
C SER A 118 -12.42 -0.59 -5.23
N PRO A 119 -13.25 -1.60 -4.91
CA PRO A 119 -14.70 -1.48 -4.94
C PRO A 119 -15.29 -0.78 -3.69
N TYR A 120 -14.54 0.13 -3.03
CA TYR A 120 -15.10 0.88 -1.91
C TYR A 120 -15.76 2.18 -2.42
N GLU A 121 -17.07 2.30 -2.21
CA GLU A 121 -17.86 3.47 -2.57
C GLU A 121 -18.02 4.39 -1.36
N ILE A 122 -17.20 5.43 -1.31
CA ILE A 122 -17.20 6.41 -0.23
C ILE A 122 -17.51 7.79 -0.79
N THR A 123 -18.35 8.53 -0.07
CA THR A 123 -18.67 9.91 -0.38
C THR A 123 -18.22 10.83 0.75
N PHE A 124 -17.73 12.02 0.38
CA PHE A 124 -17.13 12.95 1.33
C PHE A 124 -18.15 13.48 2.34
N LYS A 125 -17.83 13.35 3.63
CA LYS A 125 -18.67 13.70 4.80
C LYS A 125 -19.93 12.83 5.02
N ASP A 126 -20.06 11.73 4.31
CA ASP A 126 -21.14 10.77 4.55
C ASP A 126 -20.64 9.61 5.39
N ASN A 127 -21.17 9.50 6.61
CA ASN A 127 -20.89 8.38 7.49
C ASN A 127 -21.67 7.16 7.03
N ILE A 128 -21.02 6.01 7.05
CA ILE A 128 -21.59 4.72 6.70
C ILE A 128 -21.38 3.81 7.91
N GLU A 129 -22.43 3.49 8.65
CA GLU A 129 -22.32 2.61 9.82
C GLU A 129 -21.95 1.18 9.41
N TRP A 130 -22.55 0.69 8.32
CA TRP A 130 -22.25 -0.62 7.77
C TRP A 130 -22.71 -0.71 6.31
N ARG A 131 -21.87 -1.28 5.45
CA ARG A 131 -22.23 -1.62 4.07
C ARG A 131 -21.55 -2.92 3.66
N MET A 132 -22.33 -3.82 3.07
CA MET A 132 -21.79 -5.04 2.46
C MET A 132 -21.00 -4.69 1.21
N LEU A 133 -19.81 -5.28 1.07
CA LEU A 133 -18.99 -5.15 -0.13
C LEU A 133 -19.28 -6.30 -1.10
N CYS A 134 -19.07 -7.53 -0.63
CA CYS A 134 -19.42 -8.73 -1.36
C CYS A 134 -19.52 -9.95 -0.44
N LYS A 135 -20.19 -10.99 -0.93
CA LYS A 135 -20.30 -12.30 -0.31
C LYS A 135 -19.51 -13.30 -1.14
N VAL A 136 -18.56 -14.00 -0.53
CA VAL A 136 -17.71 -14.98 -1.21
C VAL A 136 -17.70 -16.27 -0.42
N THR A 137 -17.85 -17.39 -1.12
CA THR A 137 -17.59 -18.72 -0.58
C THR A 137 -16.13 -19.06 -0.84
N LEU A 138 -15.33 -19.17 0.23
CA LEU A 138 -13.91 -19.51 0.12
C LEU A 138 -13.74 -21.02 -0.04
N ASP A 139 -12.97 -21.40 -1.06
CA ASP A 139 -12.54 -22.77 -1.31
C ASP A 139 -11.32 -23.17 -0.46
N GLU A 140 -10.97 -24.46 -0.40
CA GLU A 140 -9.84 -24.98 0.41
C GLU A 140 -8.53 -24.24 0.09
N ASP A 141 -8.17 -24.12 -1.18
CA ASP A 141 -6.97 -23.40 -1.65
C ASP A 141 -6.98 -21.90 -1.25
N GLN A 142 -8.17 -21.30 -1.16
CA GLN A 142 -8.33 -19.89 -0.82
C GLN A 142 -8.21 -19.67 0.69
N ILE A 143 -8.79 -20.59 1.47
CA ILE A 143 -8.64 -20.59 2.93
C ILE A 143 -7.17 -20.77 3.29
N ASP A 144 -6.47 -21.71 2.65
CA ASP A 144 -5.04 -21.94 2.92
C ASP A 144 -4.17 -20.72 2.61
N LYS A 145 -4.49 -19.98 1.54
CA LYS A 145 -3.81 -18.68 1.25
C LYS A 145 -4.03 -17.66 2.37
N PHE A 146 -5.25 -17.55 2.89
CA PHE A 146 -5.53 -16.64 4.00
C PHE A 146 -4.87 -17.11 5.31
N LYS A 147 -4.93 -18.41 5.64
CA LYS A 147 -4.23 -18.97 6.81
C LYS A 147 -2.74 -18.66 6.73
N ASN A 148 -2.09 -18.99 5.62
CA ASN A 148 -0.66 -18.73 5.41
C ASN A 148 -0.32 -17.22 5.54
N ALA A 149 -1.19 -16.34 5.06
CA ALA A 149 -1.00 -14.90 5.21
C ALA A 149 -1.13 -14.47 6.68
N ILE A 150 -2.08 -15.02 7.43
CA ILE A 150 -2.34 -14.68 8.83
C ILE A 150 -1.20 -15.19 9.73
N HIS A 151 -0.74 -16.43 9.57
CA HIS A 151 0.39 -16.98 10.34
C HIS A 151 1.70 -16.20 10.10
N ASN A 152 1.86 -15.60 8.91
CA ASN A 152 3.01 -14.75 8.60
C ASN A 152 2.78 -13.26 8.94
N SER A 153 1.73 -12.94 9.71
CA SER A 153 1.34 -11.59 10.11
C SER A 153 1.29 -10.62 8.93
N TYR A 154 0.62 -11.02 7.85
CA TYR A 154 0.49 -10.15 6.68
C TYR A 154 -0.32 -8.90 7.00
N PHE A 155 0.18 -7.78 6.49
CA PHE A 155 -0.55 -6.52 6.46
C PHE A 155 -0.94 -6.19 5.02
N PHE A 156 -1.96 -5.36 4.88
CA PHE A 156 -2.31 -4.71 3.62
C PHE A 156 -2.00 -3.23 3.68
N GLU A 157 -1.70 -2.64 2.53
CA GLU A 157 -1.51 -1.21 2.34
C GLU A 157 -2.48 -0.70 1.26
N MET A 158 -3.15 0.39 1.58
CA MET A 158 -4.05 1.10 0.69
C MET A 158 -3.92 2.61 0.88
N PHE A 159 -4.45 3.38 -0.05
CA PHE A 159 -4.31 4.83 -0.10
C PHE A 159 -5.66 5.50 -0.35
N VAL A 160 -5.87 6.63 0.32
CA VAL A 160 -6.95 7.57 0.00
C VAL A 160 -6.30 8.93 -0.17
N GLU A 161 -6.39 9.52 -1.37
CA GLU A 161 -5.73 10.82 -1.65
C GLU A 161 -4.23 10.88 -1.31
N ASP A 162 -3.53 9.77 -1.56
CA ASP A 162 -2.12 9.53 -1.22
C ASP A 162 -1.83 9.46 0.30
N LEU A 163 -2.86 9.48 1.17
CA LEU A 163 -2.72 9.14 2.59
C LEU A 163 -2.68 7.61 2.74
N PRO A 164 -1.58 7.03 3.25
CA PRO A 164 -1.47 5.59 3.42
C PRO A 164 -2.30 5.11 4.62
N MET A 165 -2.85 3.91 4.48
CA MET A 165 -3.53 3.19 5.55
C MET A 165 -3.05 1.74 5.53
N TRP A 166 -2.83 1.19 6.72
CA TRP A 166 -2.41 -0.19 6.90
C TRP A 166 -3.31 -0.91 7.88
N GLY A 167 -3.49 -2.22 7.68
CA GLY A 167 -4.22 -3.09 8.58
C GLY A 167 -3.76 -4.54 8.44
N TYR A 168 -4.04 -5.34 9.46
CA TYR A 168 -3.78 -6.79 9.43
C TYR A 168 -4.93 -7.52 8.76
N ILE A 169 -4.62 -8.66 8.14
CA ILE A 169 -5.63 -9.46 7.43
C ILE A 169 -6.48 -10.28 8.40
N GLY A 170 -5.88 -10.70 9.51
CA GLY A 170 -6.50 -11.56 10.51
C GLY A 170 -5.62 -11.69 11.74
N ASP A 171 -6.02 -12.58 12.62
CA ASP A 171 -5.34 -12.89 13.87
C ASP A 171 -5.44 -14.39 14.16
N PHE A 172 -4.56 -14.90 15.00
CA PHE A 172 -4.55 -16.29 15.39
C PHE A 172 -4.43 -16.42 16.91
N GLU A 173 -5.18 -17.36 17.49
CA GLU A 173 -5.19 -17.63 18.93
C GLU A 173 -4.62 -19.02 19.20
N ASN A 174 -3.92 -19.16 20.33
CA ASN A 174 -3.37 -20.42 20.85
C ASN A 174 -2.36 -21.12 19.93
N GLU A 175 -1.51 -20.37 19.24
CA GLU A 175 -0.30 -20.93 18.63
C GLU A 175 0.85 -20.88 19.64
N ASP A 176 1.45 -22.04 19.89
CA ASP A 176 2.73 -22.10 20.60
C ASP A 176 3.83 -21.66 19.63
N LEU A 177 4.57 -20.62 20.03
CA LEU A 177 5.65 -19.98 19.26
C LEU A 177 6.74 -20.96 18.77
N VAL A 178 6.80 -22.16 19.34
CA VAL A 178 7.81 -23.20 19.11
C VAL A 178 7.28 -24.40 18.31
N MET A 179 5.99 -24.76 18.44
CA MET A 179 5.44 -25.99 17.85
C MET A 179 4.44 -25.75 16.71
N GLY A 180 4.10 -24.49 16.39
CA GLY A 180 3.19 -24.16 15.30
C GLY A 180 1.74 -24.53 15.62
N GLU A 181 1.05 -25.18 14.68
CA GLU A 181 -0.36 -25.55 14.81
C GLU A 181 -0.53 -26.68 15.86
N VAL A 182 -0.93 -26.31 17.08
CA VAL A 182 -1.30 -27.27 18.14
C VAL A 182 -2.78 -27.59 18.04
N GLU A 183 -3.21 -28.77 18.52
CA GLU A 183 -4.63 -29.14 18.64
C GLU A 183 -5.38 -28.09 19.49
N GLY A 184 -6.00 -27.10 18.84
CA GLY A 184 -6.68 -25.97 19.49
C GLY A 184 -6.32 -24.58 18.96
N SER A 185 -5.35 -24.44 18.04
CA SER A 185 -5.06 -23.19 17.37
C SER A 185 -6.25 -22.75 16.52
N LYS A 186 -6.64 -21.48 16.64
CA LYS A 186 -7.74 -20.91 15.88
C LYS A 186 -7.27 -19.75 15.03
N THR A 187 -7.60 -19.79 13.75
CA THR A 187 -7.25 -18.72 12.80
C THR A 187 -8.50 -17.93 12.46
N TYR A 188 -8.44 -16.62 12.64
CA TYR A 188 -9.55 -15.71 12.38
C TYR A 188 -9.20 -14.71 11.28
N LEU A 189 -10.11 -14.55 10.33
CA LEU A 189 -10.06 -13.54 9.28
C LEU A 189 -10.82 -12.29 9.72
N PHE A 190 -10.33 -11.10 9.36
CA PHE A 190 -11.04 -9.83 9.55
C PHE A 190 -11.70 -9.34 8.26
N PRO A 191 -12.99 -9.68 8.02
CA PRO A 191 -13.68 -9.27 6.79
C PRO A 191 -14.27 -7.86 6.85
N HIS A 192 -14.36 -7.25 8.03
CA HIS A 192 -14.91 -5.90 8.22
C HIS A 192 -13.80 -4.85 8.35
N LEU A 193 -13.78 -3.88 7.43
CA LEU A 193 -12.87 -2.74 7.48
C LEU A 193 -13.60 -1.46 7.90
N HIS A 194 -13.16 -0.85 9.00
CA HIS A 194 -13.65 0.44 9.45
C HIS A 194 -12.70 1.54 9.03
N PHE A 195 -13.15 2.42 8.13
CA PHE A 195 -12.40 3.56 7.63
C PHE A 195 -12.70 4.80 8.47
N LYS A 196 -11.67 5.36 9.09
CA LYS A 196 -11.75 6.62 9.83
C LYS A 196 -10.99 7.70 9.05
N LEU A 197 -11.74 8.62 8.47
CA LEU A 197 -11.27 9.64 7.54
C LEU A 197 -11.39 11.04 8.18
N GLY A 198 -10.28 11.73 8.33
CA GLY A 198 -10.22 13.08 8.86
C GLY A 198 -10.27 14.14 7.78
N TYR A 199 -11.04 15.20 8.01
CA TYR A 199 -11.11 16.34 7.10
C TYR A 199 -10.90 17.68 7.81
N ASN A 200 -10.36 18.64 7.06
CA ASN A 200 -10.20 20.02 7.47
C ASN A 200 -10.52 20.96 6.29
N ASP A 201 -11.54 21.80 6.45
CA ASP A 201 -11.98 22.79 5.45
C ASP A 201 -12.13 22.26 4.02
N GLY A 202 -12.66 21.03 3.89
CA GLY A 202 -12.88 20.37 2.60
C GLY A 202 -11.67 19.58 2.07
N ASN A 203 -10.54 19.57 2.76
CA ASN A 203 -9.39 18.75 2.40
C ASN A 203 -9.30 17.52 3.31
N MET A 204 -8.93 16.38 2.76
CA MET A 204 -8.60 15.20 3.56
C MET A 204 -7.22 15.37 4.21
N VAL A 205 -7.18 15.16 5.52
CA VAL A 205 -5.99 15.39 6.36
C VAL A 205 -5.56 14.16 7.13
N SER A 206 -6.46 13.22 7.41
CA SER A 206 -6.11 11.95 8.02
C SER A 206 -6.93 10.82 7.42
N ALA A 207 -6.38 9.62 7.45
CA ALA A 207 -6.96 8.39 6.95
C ALA A 207 -6.36 7.25 7.77
N SER A 208 -7.23 6.43 8.35
CA SER A 208 -6.83 5.24 9.09
C SER A 208 -7.87 4.15 8.86
N VAL A 209 -7.41 2.91 8.90
CA VAL A 209 -8.25 1.74 8.77
C VAL A 209 -8.08 0.89 10.03
N THR A 210 -9.19 0.45 10.60
CA THR A 210 -9.21 -0.43 11.75
C THR A 210 -10.02 -1.67 11.41
N THR A 211 -9.54 -2.83 11.83
CA THR A 211 -10.25 -4.10 11.70
C THR A 211 -11.05 -4.35 12.97
N ASP A 212 -12.32 -4.73 12.81
CA ASP A 212 -13.21 -5.01 13.93
C ASP A 212 -13.03 -6.47 14.40
N ALA A 213 -12.48 -6.64 15.61
CA ALA A 213 -12.23 -7.96 16.19
C ALA A 213 -13.51 -8.71 16.56
N GLU A 214 -14.64 -8.02 16.76
CA GLU A 214 -15.92 -8.65 17.10
C GLU A 214 -16.56 -9.34 15.90
N ARG A 215 -16.23 -8.90 14.68
CA ARG A 215 -16.76 -9.43 13.42
C ARG A 215 -15.80 -10.39 12.71
N LYS A 216 -14.89 -11.01 13.46
CA LYS A 216 -13.92 -11.96 12.94
C LYS A 216 -14.58 -13.28 12.53
N VAL A 217 -14.10 -13.89 11.45
CA VAL A 217 -14.61 -15.17 10.93
C VAL A 217 -13.57 -16.26 11.16
N ASP A 218 -13.95 -17.33 11.83
CA ASP A 218 -13.09 -18.49 12.05
C ASP A 218 -12.92 -19.27 10.72
N ILE A 219 -11.66 -19.37 10.28
CA ILE A 219 -11.24 -20.09 9.07
C ILE A 219 -10.28 -21.25 9.38
N THR A 220 -10.30 -21.75 10.62
CA THR A 220 -9.37 -22.79 11.10
C THR A 220 -9.45 -24.06 10.26
N ASN A 221 -10.65 -24.46 9.84
CA ASN A 221 -10.89 -25.69 9.08
C ASN A 221 -10.88 -25.41 7.57
N SER A 222 -9.77 -25.74 6.90
CA SER A 222 -9.59 -25.56 5.45
C SER A 222 -10.47 -26.47 4.59
N LYS A 223 -10.86 -27.65 5.10
CA LYS A 223 -11.69 -28.62 4.35
C LYS A 223 -13.15 -28.23 4.23
N LYS A 224 -13.57 -27.18 4.95
CA LYS A 224 -14.96 -26.70 4.95
C LYS A 224 -15.03 -25.39 4.19
N ALA A 225 -15.73 -25.40 3.06
CA ALA A 225 -16.09 -24.19 2.35
C ALA A 225 -16.78 -23.22 3.32
N THR A 226 -16.19 -22.03 3.47
CA THR A 226 -16.62 -21.04 4.46
C THR A 226 -17.11 -19.80 3.74
N GLU A 227 -18.34 -19.42 4.01
CA GLU A 227 -18.94 -18.23 3.43
C GLU A 227 -18.55 -16.98 4.24
N VAL A 228 -17.90 -16.02 3.58
CA VAL A 228 -17.40 -14.79 4.19
C VAL A 228 -18.10 -13.59 3.57
N GLN A 229 -18.66 -12.73 4.42
CA GLN A 229 -19.25 -11.46 4.02
C GLN A 229 -18.27 -10.33 4.30
N PHE A 230 -17.64 -9.82 3.25
CA PHE A 230 -16.80 -8.63 3.35
C PHE A 230 -17.68 -7.40 3.47
N SER A 231 -17.35 -6.53 4.40
CA SER A 231 -18.12 -5.32 4.67
C SER A 231 -17.21 -4.19 5.09
N TYR A 232 -17.72 -2.97 5.05
CA TYR A 232 -16.98 -1.81 5.51
C TYR A 232 -17.89 -0.80 6.20
N SER A 233 -17.26 0.06 6.97
CA SER A 233 -17.89 1.21 7.62
C SER A 233 -16.99 2.43 7.43
N VAL A 234 -17.58 3.62 7.48
CA VAL A 234 -16.88 4.89 7.26
C VAL A 234 -17.31 5.90 8.32
N GLU A 235 -16.33 6.44 9.03
CA GLU A 235 -16.48 7.52 9.99
C GLU A 235 -15.68 8.74 9.51
N TRP A 236 -16.36 9.87 9.33
CA TRP A 236 -15.73 11.16 9.06
C TRP A 236 -15.53 11.95 10.34
N VAL A 237 -14.27 12.34 10.60
CA VAL A 237 -13.89 13.14 11.76
C VAL A 237 -13.40 14.51 11.32
N TRP A 238 -13.89 15.56 11.96
CA TRP A 238 -13.39 16.92 11.72
C TRP A 238 -12.12 17.16 12.55
N GLU A 239 -11.00 17.44 11.89
CA GLU A 239 -9.71 17.69 12.52
C GLU A 239 -9.25 19.13 12.27
N LYS A 240 -9.67 20.04 13.15
CA LYS A 240 -9.35 21.48 13.04
C LYS A 240 -7.85 21.79 13.19
N ASP A 241 -7.15 21.04 14.03
CA ASP A 241 -5.78 21.34 14.45
C ASP A 241 -4.73 20.81 13.46
N LEU A 242 -5.14 20.00 12.47
CA LEU A 242 -4.25 19.42 11.46
C LEU A 242 -4.42 20.14 10.11
N PRO A 243 -3.54 21.07 9.73
CA PRO A 243 -3.60 21.72 8.43
C PRO A 243 -3.16 20.75 7.32
N TRP A 244 -3.76 20.89 6.12
CA TRP A 244 -3.46 20.02 4.97
C TRP A 244 -1.97 19.88 4.66
N LYS A 245 -1.18 20.95 4.79
CA LYS A 245 0.27 20.91 4.52
C LYS A 245 1.03 20.00 5.48
N ALA A 246 0.56 19.86 6.72
CA ALA A 246 1.17 19.02 7.73
C ALA A 246 0.54 17.61 7.77
N ARG A 247 -0.40 17.29 6.88
CA ARG A 247 -1.13 16.00 6.93
C ARG A 247 -0.23 14.76 6.91
N MET A 248 0.93 14.86 6.27
CA MET A 248 1.88 13.75 6.15
C MET A 248 2.74 13.53 7.40
N THR A 249 2.80 14.50 8.33
CA THR A 249 3.68 14.37 9.52
C THR A 249 3.30 13.17 10.37
N ARG A 250 2.00 12.87 10.48
CA ARG A 250 1.48 11.69 11.19
C ARG A 250 1.99 10.37 10.61
N TYR A 251 2.23 10.32 9.30
CA TYR A 251 2.66 9.12 8.58
C TYR A 251 4.18 8.99 8.48
N ALA A 252 4.90 10.11 8.57
CA ALA A 252 6.36 10.10 8.58
C ALA A 252 6.92 9.39 9.83
N ASP A 253 6.24 9.54 10.97
CA ASP A 253 6.63 8.91 12.25
C ASP A 253 5.92 7.57 12.51
N SER A 254 5.11 7.10 11.55
CA SER A 254 4.33 5.88 11.72
C SER A 254 5.25 4.65 11.77
N ARG A 255 5.51 4.19 13.00
CA ARG A 255 6.23 2.98 13.42
C ARG A 255 5.72 1.65 12.82
N PHE A 256 4.78 1.69 11.87
CA PHE A 256 4.17 0.49 11.31
C PHE A 256 5.12 -0.26 10.38
N LEU A 257 6.06 0.41 9.73
CA LEU A 257 7.16 -0.25 9.03
C LEU A 257 8.43 -0.03 9.85
N PRO A 258 9.19 -1.08 10.20
CA PRO A 258 10.48 -0.89 10.86
C PRO A 258 11.31 -0.02 9.94
N SER A 259 11.68 1.16 10.42
CA SER A 259 12.51 2.09 9.68
C SER A 259 13.80 1.36 9.31
N THR A 260 13.96 1.10 8.01
CA THR A 260 15.18 0.60 7.37
C THR A 260 16.42 1.43 7.73
N PHE A 261 16.22 2.59 8.34
CA PHE A 261 17.24 3.47 8.88
C PHE A 261 18.17 2.78 9.88
N GLU A 262 17.69 1.83 10.70
CA GLU A 262 18.51 1.20 11.74
C GLU A 262 19.51 0.16 11.22
N ILE A 263 19.39 -0.29 9.96
CA ILE A 263 20.28 -1.33 9.42
C ILE A 263 21.36 -0.72 8.51
N HIS A 264 21.08 0.40 7.85
CA HIS A 264 22.03 0.99 6.90
C HIS A 264 23.23 1.68 7.55
N TRP A 265 23.07 2.31 8.73
CA TRP A 265 24.19 3.00 9.40
C TRP A 265 25.28 2.03 9.88
N LEU A 266 24.94 0.78 10.21
CA LEU A 266 25.93 -0.25 10.57
C LEU A 266 26.89 -0.56 9.40
N SER A 267 26.38 -0.62 8.17
CA SER A 267 27.22 -0.83 6.97
C SER A 267 28.12 0.37 6.67
N ILE A 268 27.61 1.60 6.91
CA ILE A 268 28.36 2.84 6.71
C ILE A 268 29.51 2.92 7.73
N ILE A 269 29.24 2.65 9.01
CA ILE A 269 30.27 2.62 10.06
C ILE A 269 31.32 1.56 9.75
N ASN A 270 30.91 0.34 9.38
CA ASN A 270 31.85 -0.72 9.05
C ASN A 270 32.79 -0.33 7.90
N SER A 271 32.25 0.29 6.84
CA SER A 271 33.06 0.79 5.72
C SER A 271 33.99 1.94 6.12
N PHE A 272 33.54 2.83 7.00
CA PHE A 272 34.31 3.98 7.47
C PHE A 272 35.49 3.54 8.35
N VAL A 273 35.26 2.59 9.27
CA VAL A 273 36.31 2.00 10.13
C VAL A 273 37.39 1.33 9.28
N LEU A 274 37.01 0.57 8.25
CA LEU A 274 37.96 -0.08 7.34
C LEU A 274 38.87 0.94 6.62
N VAL A 275 38.31 2.06 6.15
CA VAL A 275 39.09 3.13 5.50
C VAL A 275 40.09 3.75 6.48
N LEU A 276 39.67 4.06 7.71
CA LEU A 276 40.58 4.60 8.74
C LEU A 276 41.72 3.63 9.05
N LEU A 277 41.44 2.33 9.21
CA LEU A 277 42.47 1.32 9.46
C LEU A 277 43.45 1.17 8.30
N LEU A 278 42.97 1.18 7.05
CA LEU A 278 43.84 1.10 5.87
C LEU A 278 44.73 2.35 5.72
N THR A 279 44.18 3.54 5.98
CA THR A 279 44.97 4.78 5.94
C THR A 279 46.04 4.80 7.04
N ALA A 280 45.70 4.41 8.27
CA ALA A 280 46.67 4.28 9.36
C ALA A 280 47.79 3.30 9.00
N PHE A 281 47.46 2.11 8.49
CA PHE A 281 48.45 1.12 8.07
C PHE A 281 49.38 1.64 6.97
N LEU A 282 48.82 2.34 5.98
CA LEU A 282 49.61 2.95 4.90
C LEU A 282 50.55 4.03 5.44
N THR A 283 50.09 4.88 6.37
CA THR A 283 50.94 5.89 7.00
C THR A 283 52.09 5.27 7.79
N ILE A 284 51.86 4.15 8.50
CA ILE A 284 52.92 3.42 9.23
C ILE A 284 53.97 2.85 8.26
N ILE A 285 53.54 2.20 7.17
CA ILE A 285 54.48 1.68 6.17
C ILE A 285 55.28 2.81 5.54
N LEU A 286 54.61 3.89 5.14
CA LEU A 286 55.25 5.04 4.53
C LEU A 286 56.26 5.67 5.48
N MET A 287 55.90 5.87 6.75
CA MET A 287 56.82 6.39 7.77
C MET A 287 57.99 5.45 8.00
N ARG A 288 57.77 4.14 8.02
CA ARG A 288 58.85 3.16 8.18
C ARG A 288 59.83 3.17 7.01
N VAL A 289 59.33 3.32 5.78
CA VAL A 289 60.16 3.45 4.58
C VAL A 289 60.91 4.79 4.59
N LEU A 290 60.22 5.89 4.88
CA LEU A 290 60.82 7.23 4.98
C LEU A 290 61.92 7.28 6.06
N LYS A 291 61.68 6.70 7.24
CA LYS A 291 62.68 6.62 8.33
C LYS A 291 63.92 5.84 7.89
N ASN A 292 63.73 4.71 7.22
CA ASN A 292 64.83 3.90 6.69
C ASN A 292 65.59 4.60 5.56
N ASP A 293 64.90 5.38 4.73
CA ASP A 293 65.51 6.15 3.65
C ASP A 293 66.27 7.37 4.21
N PHE A 294 65.66 8.14 5.11
CA PHE A 294 66.31 9.27 5.79
C PHE A 294 67.51 8.83 6.63
N SER A 295 67.44 7.72 7.37
CA SER A 295 68.59 7.22 8.16
C SER A 295 69.80 6.84 7.31
N ARG A 296 69.59 6.60 6.00
CA ARG A 296 70.65 6.25 5.07
C ARG A 296 71.30 7.47 4.41
N TYR A 297 70.63 8.62 4.43
CA TYR A 297 71.11 9.86 3.79
C TYR A 297 71.47 10.99 4.76
N MET A 298 70.84 11.02 5.94
CA MET A 298 71.06 12.02 6.98
C MET A 298 71.74 11.34 8.18
N GLU A 299 73.05 11.18 8.12
CA GLU A 299 73.84 11.00 9.34
C GLU A 299 74.01 12.40 9.93
N LEU A 300 73.00 12.93 10.63
CA LEU A 300 73.07 14.09 11.56
C LEU A 300 71.70 14.38 12.24
N ASP A 301 71.78 14.53 13.56
CA ASP A 301 70.88 15.12 14.57
C ASP A 301 69.59 14.40 15.00
N GLU A 302 69.79 13.66 16.09
CA GLU A 302 68.91 12.81 16.89
C GLU A 302 68.04 13.65 17.86
N GLU A 303 67.11 14.48 17.37
CA GLU A 303 66.30 15.31 18.31
C GLU A 303 64.84 15.62 17.92
N THR A 304 64.25 14.92 16.94
CA THR A 304 62.81 15.10 16.59
C THR A 304 62.00 13.81 16.66
N LEU A 305 62.19 13.01 17.72
CA LEU A 305 61.45 11.75 17.97
C LEU A 305 60.39 11.87 19.09
N GLU A 306 60.00 13.09 19.49
CA GLU A 306 59.01 13.29 20.56
C GLU A 306 57.56 13.48 20.05
N GLU A 307 57.33 13.56 18.73
CA GLU A 307 55.96 13.61 18.16
C GLU A 307 55.35 12.20 17.92
N GLU A 308 56.09 11.12 18.18
CA GLU A 308 55.67 9.73 17.87
C GLU A 308 54.75 9.06 18.92
N GLU A 309 54.59 9.61 20.14
CA GLU A 309 53.77 8.96 21.18
C GLU A 309 52.25 9.17 21.04
N VAL A 310 51.82 10.24 20.35
CA VAL A 310 50.39 10.57 20.22
C VAL A 310 49.66 9.59 19.30
N CYS A 311 50.30 9.12 18.22
CA CYS A 311 49.67 8.21 17.27
C CYS A 311 49.56 6.77 17.81
N ILE A 312 50.56 6.31 18.57
CA ILE A 312 50.55 4.97 19.18
C ILE A 312 49.58 4.92 20.36
N ALA A 313 49.51 5.97 21.18
CA ALA A 313 48.53 6.07 22.26
C ALA A 313 47.08 6.09 21.72
N PHE A 314 46.83 6.77 20.59
CA PHE A 314 45.52 6.76 19.93
C PHE A 314 45.17 5.38 19.36
N PHE A 315 46.15 4.66 18.83
CA PHE A 315 45.98 3.30 18.29
C PHE A 315 45.68 2.28 19.39
N LEU A 316 46.35 2.38 20.55
CA LEU A 316 46.10 1.52 21.70
C LEU A 316 44.75 1.82 22.37
N ALA A 317 44.40 3.10 22.52
CA ALA A 317 43.09 3.51 23.08
C ALA A 317 41.92 3.05 22.19
N PHE A 318 42.08 3.06 20.86
CA PHE A 318 41.04 2.59 19.94
C PHE A 318 40.84 1.06 19.98
N PHE A 319 41.92 0.30 20.17
CA PHE A 319 41.84 -1.17 20.29
C PHE A 319 41.18 -1.61 21.61
N GLU A 320 41.40 -0.85 22.70
CA GLU A 320 40.81 -1.12 24.01
C GLU A 320 39.29 -0.82 24.04
N ILE A 321 38.83 0.21 23.34
CA ILE A 321 37.39 0.51 23.17
C ILE A 321 36.69 -0.59 22.36
N HIS A 322 37.38 -1.18 21.37
CA HIS A 322 36.80 -2.21 20.50
C HIS A 322 36.64 -3.56 21.21
N HIS A 323 37.51 -3.91 22.17
CA HIS A 323 37.35 -5.11 22.99
C HIS A 323 36.11 -5.01 23.91
N VAL A 324 35.84 -3.83 24.47
CA VAL A 324 34.67 -3.60 25.34
C VAL A 324 33.35 -3.69 24.56
N SER A 325 33.34 -3.25 23.29
CA SER A 325 32.13 -3.21 22.48
C SER A 325 31.69 -4.59 21.94
N TYR A 326 32.61 -5.56 21.80
CA TYR A 326 32.26 -6.93 21.41
C TYR A 326 31.74 -7.75 22.61
N ASP A 327 32.26 -7.52 23.81
CA ASP A 327 31.79 -8.20 25.03
C ASP A 327 30.41 -7.70 25.52
N THR A 328 29.99 -6.49 25.11
CA THR A 328 28.64 -5.94 25.43
C THR A 328 27.57 -6.26 24.39
N LEU A 329 27.93 -6.87 23.25
CA LEU A 329 27.00 -7.28 22.19
C LEU A 329 26.71 -8.79 22.16
N THR A 330 27.27 -9.55 23.09
CA THR A 330 26.87 -10.93 23.38
C THR A 330 26.14 -11.00 24.74
N PHE A 331 24.91 -10.48 24.78
CA PHE A 331 23.86 -10.94 25.68
C PHE A 331 22.49 -10.68 25.07
#